data_AF-A0A7R9MTN1-F1
#
_entry.id   AF-A0A7R9MTN1-F1
#
_cell.length_a   1.000
_cell.length_b   1.000
_cell.length_c   1.000
_cell.angle_alpha   90.00
_cell.angle_beta   90.00
_cell.angle_gamma   90.00
#
_symmetry.space_group_name_H-M   'P 1'
#
loop_
_entity.id
_entity.type
_entity.pdbx_description
1 polymer ?
#
loop_
_entity_poly.entity_id
_entity_poly.type
_entity_poly.pdbx_seq_one_letter_code
_entity_poly.pdbx_strand_id
1 'polypeptide(L)'
;NQPLISEVKNILRVAKQECEEIEICPDCYRNYYTMEEDNYFAAVCRRPHAIVWAKLKGHPYWPAKVVRYNELRHEVDVRFFGTHDKCWLKPDKCYLMSRNYPNNKKPSKFDQNKFDEAIRDMNLHLDQLDQ
;
A
#
# COMPACT_ATOMS: atom_id res chain seq x y z
N ASN A 1 19.03 -26.55 -22.63
CA ASN A 1 19.16 -25.07 -22.78
C ASN A 1 17.91 -24.24 -22.55
N GLN A 2 16.67 -24.76 -22.61
CA GLN A 2 15.47 -23.96 -22.28
C GLN A 2 15.33 -23.53 -20.80
N PRO A 3 15.73 -24.33 -19.78
CA PRO A 3 15.59 -23.95 -18.36
C PRO A 3 16.38 -22.70 -17.95
N LEU A 4 17.59 -22.54 -18.49
CA LEU A 4 18.46 -21.40 -18.20
C LEU A 4 17.85 -20.08 -18.71
N ILE A 5 17.16 -20.12 -19.87
CA ILE A 5 16.51 -18.92 -20.43
C ILE A 5 15.33 -18.47 -19.56
N SER A 6 14.55 -19.40 -19.00
CA SER A 6 13.47 -19.06 -18.07
C SER A 6 14.00 -18.44 -16.78
N GLU A 7 15.10 -18.96 -16.23
CA GLU A 7 15.73 -18.41 -15.03
C GLU A 7 16.25 -16.99 -15.26
N VAL A 8 16.96 -16.76 -16.38
CA VAL A 8 17.44 -15.41 -16.74
C VAL A 8 16.28 -14.42 -16.89
N LYS A 9 15.18 -14.83 -17.54
CA LYS A 9 13.97 -13.98 -17.66
C LYS A 9 13.37 -13.65 -16.31
N ASN A 10 13.36 -14.60 -15.37
CA ASN A 10 12.87 -14.37 -14.01
C ASN A 10 13.76 -13.38 -13.25
N ILE A 11 15.08 -13.53 -13.31
CA ILE A 11 16.03 -12.59 -12.69
C ILE A 11 15.83 -11.17 -13.25
N LEU A 12 15.74 -11.04 -14.57
CA LEU A 12 15.50 -9.74 -15.20
C LEU A 12 14.16 -9.12 -14.80
N ARG A 13 13.11 -9.93 -14.64
CA ARG A 13 11.79 -9.48 -14.18
C ARG A 13 11.87 -8.94 -12.75
N VAL A 14 12.53 -9.67 -11.84
CA VAL A 14 12.72 -9.23 -10.46
C VAL A 14 13.55 -7.95 -10.40
N ALA A 15 14.69 -7.90 -11.10
CA ALA A 15 15.54 -6.72 -11.11
C ALA A 15 14.79 -5.46 -11.59
N LYS A 16 13.99 -5.58 -12.65
CA LYS A 16 13.13 -4.47 -13.13
C LYS A 16 12.11 -4.04 -12.08
N GLN A 17 11.46 -5.00 -11.43
CA GLN A 17 10.48 -4.72 -10.38
C GLN A 17 11.12 -4.01 -9.18
N GLU A 18 12.30 -4.42 -8.73
CA GLU A 18 13.02 -3.74 -7.65
C GLU A 18 13.42 -2.31 -8.04
N CYS A 19 13.93 -2.11 -9.27
CA CYS A 19 14.22 -0.77 -9.77
C CYS A 19 12.96 0.12 -9.80
N GLU A 20 11.84 -0.40 -10.29
CA GLU A 20 10.57 0.32 -10.29
C GLU A 20 10.12 0.67 -8.86
N GLU A 21 10.26 -0.22 -7.88
CA GLU A 21 9.91 0.05 -6.49
C GLU A 21 10.77 1.16 -5.86
N ILE A 22 12.07 1.20 -6.18
CA ILE A 22 12.96 2.30 -5.80
C ILE A 22 12.50 3.62 -6.42
N GLU A 23 12.14 3.61 -7.71
CA GLU A 23 11.66 4.80 -8.43
C GLU A 23 10.29 5.30 -7.92
N ILE A 24 9.39 4.39 -7.51
CA ILE A 24 8.10 4.75 -6.92
C ILE A 24 8.30 5.52 -5.62
N CYS A 25 9.07 4.96 -4.69
CA CYS A 25 9.42 5.65 -3.46
C CYS A 25 10.67 5.01 -2.83
N PRO A 26 11.82 5.70 -2.84
CA PRO A 26 13.05 5.16 -2.27
C PRO A 26 12.96 5.00 -0.76
N ASP A 27 12.13 5.80 -0.08
CA ASP A 27 11.91 5.70 1.37
C ASP A 27 11.09 4.44 1.70
N CYS A 28 9.99 4.17 0.98
CA CYS A 28 9.25 2.92 1.16
C CYS A 28 10.12 1.69 0.86
N TYR A 29 10.90 1.73 -0.21
CA TYR A 29 11.83 0.65 -0.55
C TYR A 29 12.85 0.42 0.55
N ARG A 30 13.54 1.48 1.00
CA ARG A 30 14.50 1.39 2.10
C ARG A 30 13.87 0.87 3.37
N ASN A 31 12.72 1.40 3.77
CA ASN A 31 12.05 1.00 5.01
C ASN A 31 11.70 -0.49 4.98
N TYR A 32 11.14 -0.99 3.86
CA TYR A 32 10.83 -2.41 3.68
C TYR A 32 12.03 -3.33 3.91
N TYR A 33 13.22 -2.93 3.46
CA TYR A 33 14.42 -3.78 3.55
C TYR A 33 15.25 -3.58 4.83
N THR A 34 15.03 -2.50 5.59
CA THR A 34 15.92 -2.11 6.70
C THR A 34 15.24 -2.08 8.07
N MET A 35 13.91 -2.17 8.12
CA MET A 35 13.14 -2.15 9.36
C MET A 35 12.55 -3.53 9.65
N GLU A 36 12.23 -3.78 10.91
CA GLU A 36 11.53 -4.99 11.34
C GLU A 36 10.13 -5.08 10.68
N GLU A 37 9.66 -6.30 10.43
CA GLU A 37 8.47 -6.61 9.62
C GLU A 37 7.20 -5.85 10.06
N ASP A 38 7.07 -5.53 11.35
CA ASP A 38 5.86 -4.93 11.91
C ASP A 38 5.78 -3.40 11.81
N ASN A 39 6.89 -2.70 11.51
CA ASN A 39 6.94 -1.23 11.60
C ASN A 39 7.29 -0.52 10.28
N TYR A 40 7.83 -1.24 9.30
CA TYR A 40 8.31 -0.60 8.07
C TYR A 40 7.19 0.14 7.32
N PHE A 41 5.98 -0.41 7.34
CA PHE A 41 4.85 0.15 6.62
C PHE A 41 4.24 1.34 7.36
N ALA A 42 4.32 1.38 8.69
CA ALA A 42 3.91 2.54 9.47
C ALA A 42 4.89 3.71 9.36
N ALA A 43 6.14 3.49 8.92
CA ALA A 43 7.13 4.55 8.79
C ALA A 43 6.69 5.65 7.80
N VAL A 44 6.95 6.90 8.17
CA VAL A 44 6.72 8.08 7.33
C VAL A 44 7.86 8.27 6.34
N CYS A 45 7.50 8.59 5.09
CA CYS A 45 8.45 8.96 4.05
C CYS A 45 8.73 10.47 4.09
N ARG A 46 9.90 10.91 3.61
CA ARG A 46 10.28 12.34 3.57
C ARG A 46 9.28 13.19 2.81
N ARG A 47 8.63 12.59 1.80
CA ARG A 47 7.42 13.11 1.16
C ARG A 47 6.27 12.20 1.57
N PRO A 48 5.44 12.60 2.55
CA PRO A 48 4.33 11.78 3.02
C PRO A 48 3.39 11.37 1.90
N HIS A 49 2.98 10.10 1.92
CA HIS A 49 1.98 9.59 1.01
C HIS A 49 0.58 10.00 1.47
N ALA A 50 -0.32 10.28 0.53
CA ALA A 50 -1.71 10.52 0.86
C ALA A 50 -2.34 9.24 1.43
N ILE A 51 -2.99 9.36 2.59
CA ILE A 51 -3.72 8.25 3.22
C ILE A 51 -5.16 8.29 2.74
N VAL A 52 -5.66 7.13 2.31
CA VAL A 52 -7.00 6.98 1.76
C VAL A 52 -7.71 5.78 2.37
N TRP A 53 -9.03 5.85 2.37
CA TRP A 53 -9.88 4.69 2.38
C TRP A 53 -10.07 4.21 0.95
N ALA A 54 -9.47 3.08 0.60
CA ALA A 54 -9.53 2.50 -0.73
C ALA A 54 -10.49 1.30 -0.77
N LYS A 55 -11.21 1.11 -1.88
CA LYS A 55 -12.18 0.00 -2.04
C LYS A 55 -11.92 -0.83 -3.28
N LEU A 56 -11.59 -2.10 -3.03
CA LEU A 56 -11.61 -3.15 -4.04
C LEU A 56 -13.01 -3.72 -4.22
N LYS A 57 -13.34 -4.15 -5.45
CA LYS A 57 -14.63 -4.78 -5.73
C LYS A 57 -14.76 -6.07 -4.91
N GLY A 58 -15.86 -6.20 -4.16
CA GLY A 58 -16.10 -7.35 -3.29
C GLY A 58 -15.51 -7.22 -1.88
N HIS A 59 -14.74 -6.17 -1.60
CA HIS A 59 -14.13 -5.91 -0.29
C HIS A 59 -14.69 -4.64 0.37
N PRO A 60 -14.61 -4.52 1.71
CA PRO A 60 -14.91 -3.26 2.40
C PRO A 60 -13.88 -2.17 2.04
N TYR A 61 -14.14 -0.92 2.47
CA TYR A 61 -13.08 0.10 2.43
C TYR A 61 -11.98 -0.29 3.41
N TRP A 62 -10.74 -0.13 2.99
CA TRP A 62 -9.54 -0.48 3.75
C TRP A 62 -8.56 0.70 3.75
N PRO A 63 -7.84 0.98 4.85
CA PRO A 63 -6.86 2.06 4.88
C PRO A 63 -5.67 1.73 3.98
N ALA A 64 -5.18 2.71 3.22
CA ALA A 64 -4.07 2.56 2.29
C ALA A 64 -3.25 3.84 2.09
N LYS A 65 -2.00 3.67 1.64
CA LYS A 65 -1.14 4.73 1.11
C LYS A 65 -1.29 4.84 -0.40
N VAL A 66 -1.42 6.04 -0.94
CA VAL A 66 -1.28 6.31 -2.38
C VAL A 66 0.19 6.65 -2.67
N VAL A 67 0.88 5.78 -3.40
CA VAL A 67 2.33 5.93 -3.66
C VAL A 67 2.65 6.60 -5.00
N ARG A 68 1.77 6.46 -6.00
CA ARG A 68 1.88 7.17 -7.28
C ARG A 68 0.53 7.26 -8.00
N TYR A 69 0.47 8.14 -8.98
CA TYR A 69 -0.65 8.29 -9.90
C TYR A 69 -0.18 8.02 -11.34
N ASN A 70 -0.95 7.24 -12.08
CA ASN A 70 -0.76 6.98 -13.50
C ASN A 70 -1.74 7.83 -14.29
N GLU A 71 -1.23 8.87 -14.95
CA GLU A 71 -2.06 9.84 -15.68
C GLU A 71 -2.77 9.21 -16.88
N LEU A 72 -2.05 8.37 -17.65
CA LEU A 72 -2.58 7.72 -18.86
C LEU A 72 -3.76 6.80 -18.56
N ARG A 73 -3.67 6.07 -17.45
CA ARG A 73 -4.72 5.14 -17.02
C ARG A 73 -5.73 5.79 -16.09
N HIS A 74 -5.49 7.01 -15.61
CA HIS A 74 -6.26 7.66 -14.55
C HIS A 74 -6.46 6.74 -13.35
N GLU A 75 -5.36 6.20 -12.82
CA GLU A 75 -5.35 5.23 -11.71
C GLU A 75 -4.30 5.60 -10.67
N VAL A 76 -4.58 5.27 -9.41
CA VAL A 76 -3.67 5.44 -8.27
C VAL A 76 -3.14 4.08 -7.82
N ASP A 77 -1.84 4.02 -7.53
CA ASP A 77 -1.18 2.86 -6.95
C ASP A 77 -1.36 2.93 -5.43
N VAL A 78 -2.19 2.02 -4.90
CA VAL A 78 -2.53 1.93 -3.49
C VAL A 78 -1.83 0.75 -2.83
N ARG A 79 -1.33 0.97 -1.61
CA ARG A 79 -0.74 -0.07 -0.76
C ARG A 79 -1.49 -0.10 0.57
N PHE A 80 -2.08 -1.24 0.91
CA PHE A 80 -2.97 -1.37 2.07
C PHE A 80 -2.18 -1.56 3.37
N PHE A 81 -2.62 -0.90 4.45
CA PHE A 81 -2.11 -1.20 5.79
C PHE A 81 -2.53 -2.61 6.24
N GLY A 82 -1.74 -3.23 7.11
CA GLY A 82 -1.92 -4.61 7.55
C GLY A 82 -1.48 -5.64 6.50
N THR A 83 -2.27 -5.88 5.46
CA THR A 83 -1.95 -6.95 4.48
C THR A 83 -0.80 -6.60 3.54
N HIS A 84 -0.48 -5.31 3.40
CA HIS A 84 0.56 -4.81 2.51
C HIS A 84 0.33 -5.14 1.02
N ASP A 85 -0.90 -5.56 0.68
CA ASP A 85 -1.32 -5.80 -0.69
C ASP A 85 -1.21 -4.51 -1.51
N LYS A 86 -0.86 -4.66 -2.79
CA LYS A 86 -0.71 -3.56 -3.75
C LYS A 86 -1.80 -3.65 -4.82
N CYS A 87 -2.39 -2.53 -5.21
CA CYS A 87 -3.36 -2.51 -6.29
C CYS A 87 -3.39 -1.17 -7.02
N TRP A 88 -3.77 -1.20 -8.30
CA TRP A 88 -4.16 0.00 -9.03
C TRP A 88 -5.67 0.20 -8.94
N LEU A 89 -6.10 1.38 -8.51
CA LEU A 89 -7.50 1.74 -8.38
C LEU A 89 -7.81 3.04 -9.13
N LYS A 90 -9.06 3.20 -9.56
CA LYS A 90 -9.56 4.49 -10.04
C LYS A 90 -9.71 5.45 -8.84
N PRO A 91 -9.44 6.76 -9.01
CA PRO A 91 -9.59 7.74 -7.92
C PRO A 91 -10.96 7.75 -7.25
N ASP A 92 -12.04 7.46 -7.99
CA ASP A 92 -13.41 7.36 -7.47
C ASP A 92 -13.64 6.19 -6.49
N LYS A 93 -12.67 5.27 -6.37
CA LYS A 93 -12.67 4.18 -5.38
C LYS A 93 -11.91 4.53 -4.11
N CYS A 94 -11.38 5.75 -4.02
CA CYS A 94 -10.62 6.22 -2.89
C CYS A 94 -11.31 7.44 -2.28
N TYR A 95 -11.43 7.46 -0.96
CA TYR A 95 -11.73 8.67 -0.21
C TYR A 95 -10.49 9.07 0.58
N LEU A 96 -10.19 10.37 0.66
CA LEU A 96 -9.16 10.84 1.58
C LEU A 96 -9.50 10.36 2.99
N MET A 97 -8.46 9.96 3.74
CA MET A 97 -8.65 9.46 5.09
C MET A 97 -9.32 10.54 5.96
N SER A 98 -10.34 10.11 6.69
CA SER A 98 -11.00 10.87 7.73
C SER A 98 -11.26 9.96 8.93
N ARG A 99 -11.51 10.54 10.10
CA ARG A 99 -11.90 9.80 11.32
C ARG A 99 -13.19 9.01 11.13
N ASN A 100 -14.07 9.47 10.24
CA ASN A 100 -15.31 8.78 9.90
C ASN A 100 -15.03 7.73 8.83
N TYR A 101 -15.47 6.51 9.09
CA TYR A 101 -15.40 5.43 8.10
C TYR A 101 -16.35 5.74 6.93
N PRO A 102 -15.96 5.57 5.65
CA PRO A 102 -16.73 6.08 4.51
C PRO A 102 -18.09 5.43 4.25
N ASN A 103 -18.44 4.38 4.97
CA ASN A 103 -19.69 3.65 4.77
C ASN A 103 -20.28 3.20 6.11
N ASN A 104 -21.59 3.01 6.19
CA ASN A 104 -22.24 2.52 7.40
C ASN A 104 -21.98 1.03 7.66
N LYS A 105 -21.49 0.30 6.65
CA LYS A 105 -21.17 -1.13 6.75
C LYS A 105 -19.67 -1.32 6.93
N LYS A 106 -19.27 -1.52 8.19
CA LYS A 106 -17.93 -1.94 8.58
C LYS A 106 -17.57 -3.31 7.99
N PRO A 107 -16.28 -3.69 7.99
CA PRO A 107 -15.83 -5.02 7.60
C PRO A 107 -16.60 -6.14 8.30
N SER A 108 -16.62 -7.31 7.68
CA SER A 108 -17.28 -8.48 8.25
C SER A 108 -16.56 -8.92 9.54
N LYS A 109 -17.24 -9.70 10.40
CA LYS A 109 -16.60 -10.29 11.58
C LYS A 109 -15.37 -11.14 11.24
N PHE A 110 -15.34 -11.73 10.03
CA PHE A 110 -14.23 -12.54 9.56
C PHE A 110 -12.99 -11.69 9.27
N ASP A 111 -13.17 -10.47 8.75
CA ASP A 111 -12.09 -9.55 8.41
C ASP A 111 -11.69 -8.64 9.58
N GLN A 112 -12.43 -8.68 10.70
CA GLN A 112 -12.33 -7.71 11.78
C GLN A 112 -10.92 -7.63 12.37
N ASN A 113 -10.28 -8.76 12.68
CA ASN A 113 -8.94 -8.77 13.27
C ASN A 113 -7.90 -8.12 12.35
N LYS A 114 -7.88 -8.51 11.08
CA LYS A 114 -6.98 -7.93 10.06
C LYS A 114 -7.24 -6.45 9.86
N PHE A 115 -8.51 -6.06 9.93
CA PHE A 115 -8.87 -4.65 9.81
C PHE A 115 -8.40 -3.86 11.02
N ASP A 116 -8.55 -4.38 12.23
CA ASP A 116 -8.09 -3.72 13.45
C ASP A 116 -6.57 -3.56 13.47
N GLU A 117 -5.82 -4.54 12.95
CA GLU A 117 -4.38 -4.44 12.68
C GLU A 117 -4.08 -3.32 11.68
N ALA A 118 -4.75 -3.31 10.52
CA ALA A 118 -4.56 -2.27 9.52
C ALA A 118 -4.87 -0.85 10.05
N ILE A 119 -5.86 -0.71 10.93
CA ILE A 119 -6.18 0.55 11.60
C ILE A 119 -5.09 0.94 12.59
N ARG A 120 -4.55 -0.02 13.35
CA ARG A 120 -3.44 0.22 14.28
C ARG A 120 -2.22 0.73 13.54
N ASP A 121 -1.83 0.09 12.44
CA ASP A 121 -0.68 0.49 11.64
C ASP A 121 -0.87 1.87 11.02
N MET A 122 -2.09 2.15 10.53
CA MET A 122 -2.43 3.47 10.01
C MET A 122 -2.31 4.52 11.10
N ASN A 123 -2.82 4.28 12.32
CA ASN A 123 -2.73 5.24 13.41
C ASN A 123 -1.27 5.49 13.82
N LEU A 124 -0.45 4.43 13.92
CA LEU A 124 1.00 4.57 14.16
C LEU A 124 1.70 5.43 13.10
N HIS A 125 1.24 5.34 11.85
CA HIS A 125 1.73 6.19 10.77
C HIS A 125 1.28 7.66 10.93
N LEU A 126 0.03 7.89 11.30
CA LEU A 126 -0.51 9.23 11.52
C LEU A 126 0.16 9.93 12.70
N ASP A 127 0.41 9.20 13.79
CA ASP A 127 1.09 9.73 14.98
C ASP A 127 2.54 10.20 14.68
N GLN A 128 3.18 9.62 13.65
CA GLN A 128 4.49 10.04 13.17
C GLN A 128 4.44 11.25 12.22
N LEU A 129 3.29 11.53 11.59
CA LEU A 129 3.12 12.70 10.72
C LEU A 129 2.89 13.99 11.52
N ASP A 130 2.35 13.86 12.73
CA ASP A 130 2.05 14.99 13.62
C ASP A 130 3.26 15.44 14.47
N GLN A 131 4.42 14.79 14.34
CA GLN A 131 5.68 15.09 15.03
C GLN A 131 6.60 15.99 14.21
#